data_AF-A0A932QP42-F1
#
_entry.id   AF-A0A932QP42-F1
#
_cell.length_a   1.000
_cell.length_b   1.000
_cell.length_c   1.000
_cell.angle_alpha   90.00
_cell.angle_beta   90.00
_cell.angle_gamma   90.00
#
_symmetry.space_group_name_H-M   'P 1'
#
loop_
_entity.id
_entity.type
_entity.pdbx_description
1 polymer ?
#
loop_
_entity_poly.entity_id
_entity_poly.type
_entity_poly.pdbx_seq_one_letter_code
_entity_poly.pdbx_strand_id
1 'polypeptide(L)'
;MTTPLWILVGAIVLIVGYLWSLYNGLVSLKTQIEEAWSEIDVQLKRRADLIPNLVETVKGYAKHEKSIFTAVTNAHKAMLGATSLAKKAQASDVLSSALGKLIALAENYPDLKANENFVQLQKELSDTEDKVAYSRQFYNTTVLDYNTRLRTFPNSLIAKQLGFAEKEFFGATDTERQPVKVTFS
;
A
#
# COMPACT_ATOMS: atom_id res chain seq x y z
N MET A 1 51.65 -24.38 14.02
CA MET A 1 50.41 -23.66 14.39
C MET A 1 49.30 -24.70 14.52
N THR A 2 48.62 -24.72 15.64
CA THR A 2 47.77 -25.83 16.09
C THR A 2 46.43 -25.81 15.33
N THR A 3 45.98 -26.98 14.87
CA THR A 3 44.66 -27.23 14.26
C THR A 3 43.46 -26.50 14.88
N PRO A 4 43.34 -26.29 16.22
CA PRO A 4 42.28 -25.48 16.82
C PRO A 4 42.24 -24.02 16.34
N LEU A 5 43.37 -23.40 16.01
CA LEU A 5 43.41 -22.03 15.50
C LEU A 5 42.73 -21.93 14.13
N TRP A 6 42.96 -22.90 13.25
CA TRP A 6 42.33 -22.95 11.93
C TRP A 6 40.82 -23.21 12.01
N ILE A 7 40.37 -24.01 12.98
CA ILE A 7 38.94 -24.24 13.25
C ILE A 7 38.27 -22.92 13.71
N LEU A 8 38.91 -22.19 14.62
CA LEU A 8 38.39 -20.91 15.10
C LEU A 8 38.29 -19.87 13.97
N VAL A 9 39.34 -19.74 13.15
CA VAL A 9 39.35 -18.84 12.00
C VAL A 9 38.26 -19.21 10.99
N GLY A 10 38.12 -20.51 10.67
CA GLY A 10 37.06 -21.00 9.80
C GLY A 10 35.65 -20.67 10.31
N ALA A 11 35.40 -20.86 11.62
CA ALA A 11 34.12 -20.52 12.24
C ALA A 11 33.82 -19.02 12.17
N ILE A 12 34.82 -18.16 12.42
CA ILE A 12 34.66 -16.69 12.32
C ILE A 12 34.31 -16.29 10.89
N VAL A 13 35.01 -16.83 9.89
CA VAL A 13 34.73 -16.53 8.47
C VAL A 13 33.31 -16.93 8.09
N LEU A 14 32.82 -18.08 8.55
CA LEU A 14 31.43 -18.51 8.32
C LEU A 14 30.41 -17.56 8.96
N ILE A 15 30.65 -17.13 10.21
CA ILE A 15 29.77 -16.18 10.91
C ILE A 15 29.75 -14.83 10.19
N VAL A 16 30.90 -14.30 9.82
CA VAL A 16 30.99 -13.01 9.10
C VAL A 16 30.31 -13.10 7.74
N GLY A 17 30.53 -14.18 6.99
CA GLY A 17 29.86 -14.42 5.71
C GLY A 17 28.34 -14.50 5.85
N TYR A 18 27.86 -15.17 6.90
CA TYR A 18 26.44 -15.25 7.22
C TYR A 18 25.83 -13.87 7.54
N LEU A 19 26.46 -13.10 8.43
CA LEU A 19 26.00 -11.76 8.81
C LEU A 19 25.97 -10.80 7.61
N TRP A 20 26.99 -10.87 6.74
CA TRP A 20 27.05 -10.07 5.52
C TRP A 20 25.90 -10.42 4.56
N SER A 21 25.66 -11.72 4.34
CA SER A 21 24.54 -12.18 3.50
C SER A 21 23.18 -11.79 4.08
N LEU A 22 23.00 -11.89 5.40
CA LEU A 22 21.76 -11.48 6.06
C LEU A 22 21.51 -9.98 5.92
N TYR A 23 22.53 -9.16 6.21
CA TYR A 23 22.44 -7.70 6.15
C TYR A 23 22.04 -7.23 4.75
N ASN A 24 22.74 -7.69 3.71
CA ASN A 24 22.43 -7.30 2.32
C ASN A 24 21.03 -7.77 1.89
N GLY A 25 20.62 -8.97 2.32
CA GLY A 25 19.27 -9.49 2.05
C GLY A 25 18.17 -8.64 2.70
N LEU A 26 18.36 -8.19 3.94
CA LEU A 26 17.41 -7.32 4.63
C LEU A 26 17.40 -5.90 4.06
N VAL A 27 18.56 -5.35 3.66
CA VAL A 27 18.64 -4.06 2.97
C VAL A 27 17.88 -4.11 1.64
N SER A 28 18.08 -5.17 0.84
CA SER A 28 17.36 -5.33 -0.43
C SER A 28 15.84 -5.36 -0.25
N LEU A 29 15.34 -6.14 0.72
CA LEU A 29 13.91 -6.19 1.02
C LEU A 29 13.38 -4.82 1.49
N LYS A 30 14.15 -4.11 2.32
CA LYS A 30 13.78 -2.76 2.77
C LYS A 30 13.67 -1.79 1.59
N THR A 31 14.60 -1.81 0.66
CA THR A 31 14.55 -0.97 -0.56
C THR A 31 13.34 -1.32 -1.42
N GLN A 32 13.01 -2.60 -1.59
CA GLN A 32 11.80 -3.01 -2.34
C GLN A 32 10.51 -2.53 -1.66
N ILE A 33 10.45 -2.53 -0.32
CA ILE A 33 9.31 -1.97 0.43
C ILE A 33 9.18 -0.46 0.18
N GLU A 34 10.29 0.27 0.16
CA GLU A 34 10.32 1.72 -0.11
C GLU A 34 9.90 2.03 -1.56
N GLU A 35 10.35 1.24 -2.53
CA GLU A 35 9.96 1.32 -3.94
C GLU A 35 8.45 1.06 -4.10
N ALA A 36 7.95 -0.04 -3.55
CA ALA A 36 6.53 -0.39 -3.60
C ALA A 36 5.64 0.71 -2.97
N TRP A 37 6.11 1.32 -1.87
CA TRP A 37 5.43 2.45 -1.26
C TRP A 37 5.41 3.68 -2.17
N SER A 38 6.52 4.00 -2.82
CA SER A 38 6.59 5.12 -3.75
C SER A 38 5.63 4.92 -4.94
N GLU A 39 5.54 3.70 -5.46
CA GLU A 39 4.61 3.38 -6.56
C GLU A 39 3.16 3.58 -6.12
N ILE A 40 2.77 3.09 -4.94
CA ILE A 40 1.44 3.32 -4.37
C ILE A 40 1.16 4.83 -4.29
N ASP A 41 2.10 5.63 -3.77
CA ASP A 41 1.90 7.07 -3.61
C ASP A 41 1.67 7.78 -4.94
N VAL A 42 2.47 7.44 -5.96
CA VAL A 42 2.32 7.99 -7.32
C VAL A 42 0.94 7.65 -7.90
N GLN A 43 0.49 6.41 -7.77
CA GLN A 43 -0.81 6.01 -8.32
C GLN A 43 -1.98 6.64 -7.55
N LEU A 44 -1.89 6.74 -6.22
CA LEU A 44 -2.91 7.44 -5.41
C LEU A 44 -3.00 8.93 -5.78
N LYS A 45 -1.85 9.58 -6.00
CA LYS A 45 -1.81 10.97 -6.44
C LYS A 45 -2.44 11.15 -7.83
N ARG A 46 -2.03 10.32 -8.81
CA ARG A 46 -2.62 10.34 -10.15
C ARG A 46 -4.13 10.17 -10.10
N ARG A 47 -4.62 9.25 -9.28
CA ARG A 47 -6.05 9.02 -9.09
C ARG A 47 -6.75 10.24 -8.51
N ALA A 48 -6.15 10.90 -7.51
CA ALA A 48 -6.68 12.13 -6.94
C ALA A 48 -6.75 13.26 -7.96
N ASP A 49 -5.71 13.41 -8.79
CA ASP A 49 -5.61 14.45 -9.82
C ASP A 49 -6.68 14.33 -10.93
N LEU A 50 -7.21 13.12 -11.17
CA LEU A 50 -8.30 12.88 -12.14
C LEU A 50 -9.70 13.25 -11.62
N ILE A 51 -9.88 13.38 -10.29
CA ILE A 51 -11.20 13.60 -9.68
C ILE A 51 -11.84 14.92 -10.11
N PRO A 52 -11.15 16.08 -10.13
CA PRO A 52 -11.77 17.35 -10.50
C PRO A 52 -12.39 17.29 -11.90
N ASN A 53 -11.64 16.77 -12.88
CA ASN A 53 -12.12 16.63 -14.27
C ASN A 53 -13.33 15.70 -14.37
N LEU A 54 -13.32 14.59 -13.62
CA LEU A 54 -14.48 13.69 -13.56
C LEU A 54 -15.70 14.38 -12.96
N VAL A 55 -15.53 15.08 -11.84
CA VAL A 55 -16.62 15.80 -11.17
C VAL A 55 -17.20 16.89 -12.06
N GLU A 56 -16.37 17.64 -12.78
CA GLU A 56 -16.82 18.65 -13.73
C GLU A 56 -17.61 18.03 -14.89
N THR A 57 -17.11 16.93 -15.46
CA THR A 57 -17.80 16.19 -16.53
C THR A 57 -19.18 15.72 -16.06
N VAL A 58 -19.26 15.07 -14.89
CA VAL A 58 -20.54 14.57 -14.35
C VAL A 58 -21.49 15.73 -13.99
N LYS A 59 -20.99 16.85 -13.45
CA LYS A 59 -21.81 18.05 -13.17
C LYS A 59 -22.46 18.65 -14.40
N GLY A 60 -21.86 18.50 -15.59
CA GLY A 60 -22.47 18.92 -16.85
C GLY A 60 -23.85 18.31 -17.09
N TYR A 61 -24.03 17.06 -16.64
CA TYR A 61 -25.24 16.25 -16.89
C TYR A 61 -26.11 16.08 -15.64
N ALA A 62 -25.51 15.88 -14.45
CA ALA A 62 -26.21 15.49 -13.23
C ALA A 62 -26.16 16.56 -12.12
N LYS A 63 -26.70 17.76 -12.40
CA LYS A 63 -26.58 18.94 -11.50
C LYS A 63 -27.26 18.80 -10.13
N HIS A 64 -28.24 17.92 -10.01
CA HIS A 64 -29.05 17.76 -8.80
C HIS A 64 -28.41 16.84 -7.75
N GLU A 65 -27.30 16.16 -8.10
CA GLU A 65 -26.67 15.09 -7.30
C GLU A 65 -25.66 15.61 -6.28
N LYS A 66 -26.07 16.62 -5.51
CA LYS A 66 -25.20 17.34 -4.58
C LYS A 66 -24.58 16.44 -3.50
N SER A 67 -25.31 15.44 -3.02
CA SER A 67 -24.84 14.51 -2.00
C SER A 67 -23.64 13.69 -2.50
N ILE A 68 -23.70 13.21 -3.74
CA ILE A 68 -22.64 12.42 -4.38
C ILE A 68 -21.41 13.30 -4.62
N PHE A 69 -21.58 14.50 -5.18
CA PHE A 69 -20.46 15.42 -5.37
C PHE A 69 -19.78 15.80 -4.05
N THR A 70 -20.57 15.98 -2.98
CA THR A 70 -20.03 16.27 -1.65
C THR A 70 -19.22 15.09 -1.12
N ALA A 71 -19.72 13.86 -1.27
CA ALA A 71 -19.00 12.66 -0.87
C ALA A 71 -17.66 12.51 -1.61
N VAL A 72 -17.65 12.68 -2.94
CA VAL A 72 -16.42 12.62 -3.77
C VAL A 72 -15.45 13.74 -3.40
N THR A 73 -15.95 14.96 -3.19
CA THR A 73 -15.10 16.11 -2.81
C THR A 73 -14.46 15.89 -1.43
N ASN A 74 -15.21 15.35 -0.47
CA ASN A 74 -14.68 15.05 0.86
C ASN A 74 -13.66 13.91 0.81
N ALA A 75 -13.92 12.87 0.01
CA ALA A 75 -12.97 11.77 -0.19
C ALA A 75 -11.67 12.27 -0.85
N HIS A 76 -11.78 13.15 -1.85
CA HIS A 76 -10.62 13.79 -2.49
C HIS A 76 -9.79 14.60 -1.48
N LYS A 77 -10.43 15.42 -0.65
CA LYS A 77 -9.75 16.18 0.40
C LYS A 77 -9.07 15.26 1.43
N ALA A 78 -9.73 14.17 1.82
CA ALA A 78 -9.16 13.19 2.74
C ALA A 78 -7.91 12.54 2.15
N MET A 79 -7.92 12.23 0.85
CA MET A 79 -6.75 11.71 0.14
C MET A 79 -5.58 12.69 0.14
N LEU A 80 -5.83 13.95 -0.22
CA LEU A 80 -4.79 14.99 -0.26
C LEU A 80 -4.20 15.29 1.13
N GLY A 81 -5.00 15.15 2.18
CA GLY A 81 -4.57 15.37 3.57
C GLY A 81 -3.90 14.17 4.24
N ALA A 82 -3.89 12.99 3.60
CA ALA A 82 -3.37 11.77 4.19
C ALA A 82 -1.83 11.69 4.10
N THR A 83 -1.15 11.79 5.24
CA THR A 83 0.32 11.79 5.31
C THR A 83 0.94 10.45 5.73
N SER A 84 0.22 9.63 6.49
CA SER A 84 0.72 8.31 6.95
C SER A 84 0.20 7.16 6.09
N LEU A 85 0.92 6.04 6.09
CA LEU A 85 0.54 4.79 5.41
C LEU A 85 -0.91 4.39 5.70
N ALA A 86 -1.27 4.30 6.98
CA ALA A 86 -2.61 3.92 7.41
C ALA A 86 -3.68 4.92 6.95
N LYS A 87 -3.40 6.23 7.03
CA LYS A 87 -4.33 7.27 6.56
C LYS A 87 -4.51 7.22 5.05
N LYS A 88 -3.44 6.99 4.28
CA LYS A 88 -3.52 6.85 2.82
C LYS A 88 -4.33 5.63 2.43
N ALA A 89 -4.15 4.50 3.13
CA ALA A 89 -4.97 3.31 2.92
C ALA A 89 -6.46 3.60 3.15
N GLN A 90 -6.81 4.15 4.32
CA GLN A 90 -8.18 4.49 4.67
C GLN A 90 -8.80 5.50 3.68
N ALA A 91 -8.08 6.58 3.36
CA ALA A 91 -8.56 7.60 2.44
C ALA A 91 -8.77 7.04 1.03
N SER A 92 -7.92 6.11 0.59
CA SER A 92 -8.07 5.41 -0.68
C SER A 92 -9.29 4.52 -0.75
N ASP A 93 -9.63 3.82 0.33
CA ASP A 93 -10.81 2.96 0.34
C ASP A 93 -12.11 3.80 0.36
N VAL A 94 -12.10 4.92 1.10
CA VAL A 94 -13.19 5.91 1.08
C VAL A 94 -13.35 6.51 -0.31
N LEU A 95 -12.25 6.84 -0.99
CA LEU A 95 -12.27 7.34 -2.36
C LEU A 95 -12.82 6.31 -3.34
N SER A 96 -12.40 5.04 -3.27
CA SER A 96 -12.95 3.96 -4.10
C SER A 96 -14.45 3.83 -3.92
N SER A 97 -14.95 3.87 -2.69
CA SER A 97 -16.39 3.83 -2.43
C SER A 97 -17.14 5.03 -3.04
N ALA A 98 -16.59 6.24 -2.91
CA ALA A 98 -17.22 7.44 -3.45
C ALA A 98 -17.24 7.45 -4.99
N LEU A 99 -16.15 7.04 -5.64
CA LEU A 99 -16.05 6.93 -7.09
C LEU A 99 -16.99 5.84 -7.64
N GLY A 100 -17.12 4.71 -6.95
CA GLY A 100 -18.09 3.67 -7.31
C GLY A 100 -19.52 4.19 -7.36
N LYS A 101 -19.92 5.02 -6.38
CA LYS A 101 -21.24 5.67 -6.37
C LYS A 101 -21.41 6.68 -7.51
N LEU A 102 -20.37 7.45 -7.83
CA LEU A 102 -20.39 8.41 -8.93
C LEU A 102 -20.47 7.71 -10.30
N ILE A 103 -19.83 6.56 -10.46
CA ILE A 103 -19.93 5.74 -11.66
C ILE A 103 -21.33 5.14 -11.78
N ALA A 104 -21.88 4.58 -10.69
CA ALA A 104 -23.23 4.04 -10.68
C ALA A 104 -24.30 5.11 -11.00
N LEU A 105 -24.04 6.37 -10.65
CA LEU A 105 -24.91 7.48 -11.01
C LEU A 105 -25.06 7.62 -12.53
N ALA A 106 -24.02 7.36 -13.31
CA ALA A 106 -24.05 7.50 -14.76
C ALA A 106 -25.06 6.56 -15.44
N GLU A 107 -25.46 5.47 -14.79
CA GLU A 107 -26.52 4.58 -15.28
C GLU A 107 -27.87 5.29 -15.40
N ASN A 108 -28.13 6.31 -14.58
CA ASN A 108 -29.35 7.12 -14.63
C ASN A 108 -29.28 8.24 -15.68
N TYR A 109 -28.13 8.46 -16.33
CA TYR A 109 -27.89 9.54 -17.27
C TYR A 109 -27.29 9.00 -18.58
N PRO A 110 -28.12 8.55 -19.55
CA PRO A 110 -27.65 7.94 -20.80
C PRO A 110 -26.66 8.81 -21.58
N ASP A 111 -26.87 10.13 -21.62
CA ASP A 111 -25.97 11.06 -22.32
C ASP A 111 -24.59 11.15 -21.67
N LEU A 112 -24.51 11.04 -20.33
CA LEU A 112 -23.24 10.98 -19.61
C LEU A 112 -22.56 9.63 -19.83
N LYS A 113 -23.34 8.54 -19.81
CA LYS A 113 -22.83 7.19 -20.06
C LYS A 113 -22.21 7.05 -21.46
N ALA A 114 -22.77 7.74 -22.44
CA ALA A 114 -22.27 7.78 -23.81
C ALA A 114 -21.16 8.84 -24.03
N ASN A 115 -20.86 9.69 -23.04
CA ASN A 115 -19.86 10.73 -23.19
C ASN A 115 -18.44 10.12 -23.23
N GLU A 116 -17.72 10.35 -24.32
CA GLU A 116 -16.38 9.79 -24.53
C GLU A 116 -15.37 10.21 -23.45
N ASN A 117 -15.40 11.47 -23.00
CA ASN A 117 -14.51 11.95 -21.94
C ASN A 117 -14.80 11.26 -20.60
N PHE A 118 -16.08 11.04 -20.28
CA PHE A 118 -16.46 10.30 -19.07
C PHE A 118 -15.99 8.84 -19.12
N VAL A 119 -16.21 8.16 -20.24
CA VAL A 119 -15.76 6.77 -20.46
C VAL A 119 -14.24 6.68 -20.36
N GLN A 120 -13.50 7.62 -20.94
CA GLN A 120 -12.05 7.67 -20.84
C GLN A 120 -11.59 7.87 -19.39
N LEU A 121 -12.14 8.84 -18.66
CA LEU A 121 -11.79 9.09 -17.27
C LEU A 121 -12.12 7.91 -16.36
N GLN A 122 -13.25 7.24 -16.60
CA GLN A 122 -13.62 6.01 -15.90
C GLN A 122 -12.58 4.91 -16.14
N LYS A 123 -12.14 4.72 -17.38
CA LYS A 123 -11.10 3.75 -17.72
C LYS A 123 -9.78 4.09 -17.04
N GLU A 124 -9.32 5.34 -17.11
CA GLU A 124 -8.09 5.77 -16.46
C GLU A 124 -8.15 5.55 -14.93
N LEU A 125 -9.29 5.83 -14.30
CA LEU A 125 -9.50 5.56 -12.88
C LEU A 125 -9.48 4.07 -12.54
N SER A 126 -10.11 3.24 -13.37
CA SER A 126 -10.06 1.78 -13.21
C SER A 126 -8.63 1.27 -13.33
N ASP A 127 -7.90 1.69 -14.37
CA ASP A 127 -6.51 1.32 -14.59
C ASP A 127 -5.61 1.75 -13.41
N THR A 128 -5.86 2.94 -12.83
CA THR A 128 -5.13 3.37 -11.63
C THR A 128 -5.50 2.53 -10.40
N GLU A 129 -6.76 2.12 -10.24
CA GLU A 129 -7.17 1.28 -9.11
C GLU A 129 -6.55 -0.11 -9.18
N ASP A 130 -6.50 -0.72 -10.37
CA ASP A 130 -5.85 -2.01 -10.57
C ASP A 130 -4.36 -1.94 -10.24
N LYS A 131 -3.68 -0.85 -10.64
CA LYS A 131 -2.27 -0.61 -10.27
C LYS A 131 -2.07 -0.38 -8.79
N VAL A 132 -2.98 0.35 -8.13
CA VAL A 132 -2.96 0.52 -6.67
C VAL A 132 -3.13 -0.84 -5.98
N ALA A 133 -4.09 -1.66 -6.41
CA ALA A 133 -4.33 -2.99 -5.85
C ALA A 133 -3.11 -3.90 -6.00
N TYR A 134 -2.51 -3.96 -7.19
CA TYR A 134 -1.28 -4.70 -7.44
C TYR A 134 -0.13 -4.22 -6.56
N SER A 135 0.08 -2.90 -6.48
CA SER A 135 1.17 -2.32 -5.69
C SER A 135 0.98 -2.56 -4.18
N ARG A 136 -0.27 -2.53 -3.69
CA ARG A 136 -0.61 -2.92 -2.31
C ARG A 136 -0.28 -4.38 -2.04
N GLN A 137 -0.64 -5.28 -2.94
CA GLN A 137 -0.30 -6.70 -2.82
C GLN A 137 1.21 -6.92 -2.80
N PHE A 138 1.94 -6.28 -3.72
CA PHE A 138 3.39 -6.35 -3.79
C PHE A 138 4.04 -5.83 -2.50
N TYR A 139 3.65 -4.64 -2.03
CA TYR A 139 4.11 -4.08 -0.76
C TYR A 139 3.88 -5.05 0.41
N ASN A 140 2.66 -5.58 0.55
CA ASN A 140 2.31 -6.47 1.65
C ASN A 140 3.08 -7.80 1.59
N THR A 141 3.29 -8.35 0.40
CA THR A 141 4.09 -9.57 0.22
C THR A 141 5.55 -9.33 0.60
N THR A 142 6.15 -8.21 0.17
CA THR A 142 7.53 -7.87 0.52
C THR A 142 7.68 -7.57 2.02
N VAL A 143 6.69 -6.93 2.65
CA VAL A 143 6.64 -6.73 4.11
C VAL A 143 6.53 -8.08 4.83
N LEU A 144 5.72 -9.01 4.33
CA LEU A 144 5.62 -10.36 4.87
C LEU A 144 6.97 -11.07 4.83
N ASP A 145 7.65 -11.07 3.68
CA ASP A 145 8.95 -11.71 3.50
C ASP A 145 10.01 -11.09 4.41
N TYR A 146 10.04 -9.75 4.48
CA TYR A 146 10.93 -9.00 5.35
C TYR A 146 10.70 -9.34 6.83
N ASN A 147 9.45 -9.25 7.31
CA ASN A 147 9.11 -9.54 8.70
C ASN A 147 9.36 -11.02 9.05
N THR A 148 9.06 -11.95 8.12
CA THR A 148 9.34 -13.37 8.30
C THR A 148 10.83 -13.62 8.45
N ARG A 149 11.65 -12.98 7.59
CA ARG A 149 13.11 -13.10 7.65
C ARG A 149 13.69 -12.50 8.93
N LEU A 150 13.09 -11.45 9.48
CA LEU A 150 13.46 -10.92 10.80
C LEU A 150 13.10 -11.88 11.95
N ARG A 151 11.96 -12.58 11.87
CA ARG A 151 11.45 -13.45 12.93
C ARG A 151 12.04 -14.86 12.92
N THR A 152 12.59 -15.30 11.79
CA THR A 152 13.14 -16.65 11.65
C THR A 152 14.47 -16.79 12.39
N PHE A 153 14.66 -17.91 13.12
CA PHE A 153 15.94 -18.23 13.75
C PHE A 153 16.98 -18.63 12.67
N PRO A 154 18.25 -18.18 12.77
CA PRO A 154 18.85 -17.41 13.87
C PRO A 154 18.74 -15.88 13.74
N ASN A 155 18.12 -15.36 12.68
CA ASN A 155 18.03 -13.91 12.41
C ASN A 155 17.37 -13.13 13.54
N SER A 156 16.32 -13.67 14.16
CA SER A 156 15.57 -13.01 15.24
C SER A 156 16.43 -12.62 16.44
N LEU A 157 17.56 -13.28 16.65
CA LEU A 157 18.50 -12.98 17.74
C LEU A 157 19.44 -11.83 17.44
N ILE A 158 19.65 -11.50 16.16
CA ILE A 158 20.70 -10.57 15.71
C ILE A 158 20.17 -9.39 14.87
N ALA A 159 19.01 -9.55 14.23
CA ALA A 159 18.50 -8.58 13.28
C ALA A 159 18.15 -7.24 13.93
N LYS A 160 17.65 -7.27 15.17
CA LYS A 160 17.37 -6.05 15.95
C LYS A 160 18.65 -5.28 16.30
N GLN A 161 19.72 -6.00 16.63
CA GLN A 161 21.05 -5.42 16.91
C GLN A 161 21.68 -4.81 15.65
N LEU A 162 21.37 -5.37 14.47
CA LEU A 162 21.78 -4.83 13.18
C LEU A 162 20.93 -3.61 12.72
N GLY A 163 19.97 -3.16 13.53
CA GLY A 163 19.15 -1.97 13.25
C GLY A 163 17.94 -2.23 12.37
N PHE A 164 17.57 -3.49 12.13
CA PHE A 164 16.35 -3.81 11.39
C PHE A 164 15.16 -3.95 12.34
N ALA A 165 14.07 -3.27 12.01
CA ALA A 165 12.79 -3.33 12.71
C ALA A 165 11.69 -3.74 11.75
N GLU A 166 10.64 -4.38 12.28
CA GLU A 166 9.47 -4.81 11.51
C GLU A 166 8.80 -3.64 10.77
N LYS A 167 8.21 -3.97 9.63
CA LYS A 167 7.45 -3.04 8.81
C LYS A 167 5.96 -3.33 8.94
N GLU A 168 5.15 -2.28 8.88
CA GLU A 168 3.70 -2.41 8.92
C GLU A 168 3.15 -2.78 7.54
N PHE A 169 2.08 -3.58 7.51
CA PHE A 169 1.35 -3.85 6.28
C PHE A 169 0.51 -2.63 5.86
N PHE A 170 0.37 -2.44 4.56
CA PHE A 170 -0.55 -1.47 3.98
C PHE A 170 -1.98 -1.91 4.29
N GLY A 171 -2.79 -0.98 4.82
CA GLY A 171 -4.19 -1.23 5.15
C GLY A 171 -4.44 -1.90 6.50
N ALA A 172 -3.39 -2.26 7.26
CA ALA A 172 -3.56 -2.78 8.60
C ALA A 172 -4.21 -1.72 9.51
N THR A 173 -5.50 -1.87 9.77
CA THR A 173 -6.23 -1.02 10.71
C THR A 173 -5.91 -1.45 12.15
N ASP A 174 -6.02 -0.54 13.12
CA ASP A 174 -5.84 -0.87 14.54
C ASP A 174 -6.80 -1.97 15.02
N THR A 175 -7.89 -2.22 14.29
CA THR A 175 -8.89 -3.25 14.58
C THR A 175 -8.43 -4.65 14.16
N GLU A 176 -7.68 -4.79 13.05
CA GLU A 176 -7.10 -6.06 12.59
C GLU A 176 -5.87 -6.49 13.41
N ARG A 177 -5.28 -5.56 14.15
CA ARG A 177 -4.14 -5.80 15.06
C ARG A 177 -4.56 -6.29 16.44
N GLN A 178 -5.85 -6.34 16.78
CA GLN A 178 -6.27 -6.91 18.06
C GLN A 178 -6.08 -8.43 18.02
N PRO A 179 -5.26 -9.02 18.91
CA PRO A 179 -5.20 -10.47 19.01
C PRO A 179 -6.60 -10.97 19.34
N VAL A 180 -7.09 -11.96 18.57
CA VAL A 180 -8.36 -12.65 18.85
C VAL A 180 -8.28 -13.19 20.27
N LYS A 181 -8.96 -12.54 21.22
CA LYS A 181 -9.10 -13.04 22.58
C LYS A 181 -10.03 -14.25 22.52
N VAL A 182 -9.45 -15.44 22.46
CA VAL A 182 -10.19 -16.69 22.62
C VAL A 182 -10.53 -16.83 24.11
N THR A 183 -11.69 -16.31 24.51
CA THR A 183 -12.31 -16.64 25.80
C THR A 183 -12.98 -18.00 25.65
N PHE A 184 -12.43 -19.02 26.30
CA PHE A 184 -13.17 -20.25 26.57
C PHE A 184 -14.21 -19.93 27.65
N SER A 185 -15.49 -20.24 27.35
CA SER A 185 -16.57 -20.28 28.34
C SER A 185 -16.53 -21.59 29.11
#